data_AF-A0A452YGR1-F1
#
_entry.id   AF-A0A452YGR1-F1
#
_cell.length_a   1.000
_cell.length_b   1.000
_cell.length_c   1.000
_cell.angle_alpha   90.00
_cell.angle_beta   90.00
_cell.angle_gamma   90.00
#
_symmetry.space_group_name_H-M   'P 1'
#
loop_
_entity.id
_entity.type
_entity.pdbx_description
1 polymer ?
#
loop_
_entity_poly.entity_id
_entity_poly.type
_entity_poly.pdbx_seq_one_letter_code
_entity_poly.pdbx_strand_id
1 'polypeptide(L)'
;VAGGGFDGAVRALIGDLAAAVPRAPRLAAAAAGAGVYAMAQCVETVGAGGCAQCLQVASRNIGGCSPNSDGRAVDAGCFMKYSDKRFFPANATVDLAAYLRSGKSRGKGAIIGGILGGVAFLLLLGLLALLWIRRSRKLQKPRRGDILGATELQGPTSFYYHDLKVATNNFSEKNKLGEGGFGDVFK
;
A
#
# COMPACT_ATOMS: atom_id res chain seq x y z
N VAL A 1 1.38 4.85 47.99
CA VAL A 1 2.12 4.68 46.71
C VAL A 1 1.78 3.35 45.99
N ALA A 2 0.69 2.65 46.35
CA ALA A 2 0.34 1.34 45.75
C ALA A 2 -0.44 1.39 44.41
N GLY A 3 -0.97 2.55 44.00
CA GLY A 3 -1.89 2.65 42.85
C GLY A 3 -1.26 2.48 41.47
N GLY A 4 -0.02 2.93 41.27
CA GLY A 4 0.62 2.89 39.94
C GLY A 4 0.94 1.47 39.44
N GLY A 5 1.33 0.58 40.36
CA GLY A 5 1.69 -0.80 40.03
C GLY A 5 0.46 -1.67 39.75
N PHE A 6 -0.58 -1.55 40.58
CA PHE A 6 -1.83 -2.30 40.41
C PHE A 6 -2.53 -1.93 39.09
N ASP A 7 -2.69 -0.63 38.81
CA ASP A 7 -3.32 -0.17 37.56
C ASP A 7 -2.53 -0.59 36.31
N GLY A 8 -1.19 -0.61 36.41
CA GLY A 8 -0.31 -1.13 35.38
C GLY A 8 -0.56 -2.62 35.11
N ALA A 9 -0.62 -3.43 36.16
CA ALA A 9 -0.89 -4.86 36.06
C ALA A 9 -2.30 -5.15 35.53
N VAL A 10 -3.32 -4.40 35.97
CA VAL A 10 -4.69 -4.49 35.45
C VAL A 10 -4.70 -4.20 33.94
N ARG A 11 -4.10 -3.09 33.50
CA ARG A 11 -4.05 -2.73 32.07
C ARG A 11 -3.38 -3.80 31.22
N ALA A 12 -2.26 -4.36 31.69
CA ALA A 12 -1.56 -5.44 30.99
C ALA A 12 -2.44 -6.70 30.87
N LEU A 13 -2.98 -7.18 32.00
CA LEU A 13 -3.74 -8.43 32.04
C LEU A 13 -5.06 -8.36 31.26
N ILE A 14 -5.77 -7.23 31.37
CA ILE A 14 -6.99 -6.96 30.58
C ILE A 14 -6.68 -6.89 29.09
N GLY A 15 -5.58 -6.23 28.70
CA GLY A 15 -5.14 -6.15 27.31
C GLY A 15 -4.81 -7.52 26.72
N ASP A 16 -4.06 -8.33 27.46
CA ASP A 16 -3.70 -9.69 27.04
C ASP A 16 -4.95 -10.58 26.90
N LEU A 17 -5.88 -10.51 27.86
CA LEU A 17 -7.15 -11.24 27.80
C LEU A 17 -7.97 -10.84 26.58
N ALA A 18 -8.12 -9.55 26.30
CA ALA A 18 -8.85 -9.07 25.13
C ALA A 18 -8.24 -9.57 23.80
N ALA A 19 -6.92 -9.75 23.75
CA ALA A 19 -6.22 -10.26 22.56
C ALA A 19 -6.20 -11.80 22.45
N ALA A 20 -6.18 -12.50 23.59
CA ALA A 20 -6.06 -13.96 23.67
C ALA A 20 -7.42 -14.68 23.56
N VAL A 21 -8.44 -14.19 24.27
CA VAL A 21 -9.76 -14.85 24.41
C VAL A 21 -10.44 -15.19 23.07
N PRO A 22 -10.39 -14.35 22.02
CA PRO A 22 -10.95 -14.70 20.71
C PRO A 22 -10.39 -15.97 20.08
N ARG A 23 -9.23 -16.46 20.56
CA ARG A 23 -8.56 -17.69 20.12
C ARG A 23 -8.53 -18.78 21.19
N ALA A 24 -9.01 -18.47 22.39
CA ALA A 24 -9.05 -19.42 23.49
C ALA A 24 -10.23 -20.40 23.33
N PRO A 25 -10.13 -21.63 23.86
CA PRO A 25 -11.25 -22.55 23.92
C PRO A 25 -12.48 -21.90 24.57
N ARG A 26 -13.66 -22.11 23.98
CA ARG A 26 -14.95 -21.54 24.44
C ARG A 26 -14.99 -20.03 24.59
N LEU A 27 -14.07 -19.31 23.92
CA LEU A 27 -13.98 -17.84 23.99
C LEU A 27 -13.93 -17.33 25.45
N ALA A 28 -13.20 -18.04 26.31
CA ALA A 28 -13.05 -17.68 27.70
C ALA A 28 -11.62 -17.93 28.19
N ALA A 29 -11.10 -17.04 29.04
CA ALA A 29 -9.84 -17.24 29.73
C ALA A 29 -9.81 -16.48 31.06
N ALA A 30 -9.07 -17.02 32.01
CA ALA A 30 -8.70 -16.35 33.25
C ALA A 30 -7.17 -16.31 33.37
N ALA A 31 -6.68 -15.26 34.01
CA ALA A 31 -5.27 -15.02 34.22
C ALA A 31 -5.05 -14.37 35.59
N ALA A 32 -3.85 -14.56 36.13
CA ALA A 32 -3.44 -13.88 37.35
C ALA A 32 -1.98 -13.44 37.24
N GLY A 33 -1.66 -12.28 37.80
CA GLY A 33 -0.30 -11.73 37.79
C GLY A 33 -0.20 -10.48 38.64
N ALA A 34 0.93 -10.33 39.35
CA ALA A 34 1.21 -9.16 40.19
C ALA A 34 0.07 -8.77 41.16
N GLY A 35 -0.60 -9.76 41.76
CA GLY A 35 -1.71 -9.55 42.69
C GLY A 35 -3.07 -9.23 42.04
N VAL A 36 -3.15 -9.23 40.71
CA VAL A 36 -4.39 -9.03 39.95
C VAL A 36 -4.93 -10.38 39.49
N TYR A 37 -6.24 -10.57 39.65
CA TYR A 37 -7.00 -11.68 39.08
C TYR A 37 -7.93 -11.10 38.02
N ALA A 38 -7.86 -11.60 36.79
CA ALA A 38 -8.74 -11.13 35.72
C ALA A 38 -9.29 -12.29 34.89
N MET A 39 -10.49 -12.10 34.35
CA MET A 39 -11.09 -13.02 33.39
C MET A 39 -11.85 -12.26 32.32
N ALA A 40 -11.98 -12.89 31.16
CA ALA A 40 -12.84 -12.43 30.09
C ALA A 40 -13.51 -13.62 29.39
N GLN A 41 -14.76 -13.42 28.99
CA GLN A 41 -15.58 -14.43 28.34
C GLN A 41 -16.50 -13.77 27.31
N CYS A 42 -16.68 -14.41 26.17
CA CYS A 42 -17.69 -14.07 25.18
C CYS A 42 -18.80 -15.13 25.13
N VAL A 43 -19.97 -14.75 24.60
CA VAL A 43 -21.00 -15.72 24.23
C VAL A 43 -20.50 -16.52 23.02
N GLU A 44 -20.66 -17.85 23.01
CA GLU A 44 -20.12 -18.69 21.93
C GLU A 44 -20.71 -18.37 20.54
N THR A 45 -21.93 -17.81 20.49
CA THR A 45 -22.62 -17.46 19.23
C THR A 45 -22.02 -16.27 18.49
N VAL A 46 -21.22 -15.41 19.14
CA VAL A 46 -20.64 -14.22 18.47
C VAL A 46 -19.41 -14.54 17.61
N GLY A 47 -18.85 -15.75 17.76
CA GLY A 47 -17.63 -16.17 17.06
C GLY A 47 -16.37 -15.37 17.44
N ALA A 48 -15.23 -15.76 16.88
CA ALA A 48 -13.93 -15.15 17.21
C ALA A 48 -13.85 -13.65 16.84
N GLY A 49 -14.37 -13.28 15.65
CA GLY A 49 -14.36 -11.89 15.19
C GLY A 49 -15.22 -10.96 16.05
N GLY A 50 -16.46 -11.36 16.36
CA GLY A 50 -17.36 -10.61 17.23
C GLY A 50 -16.83 -10.53 18.66
N CYS A 51 -16.25 -11.62 19.17
CA CYS A 51 -15.61 -11.63 20.49
C CYS A 51 -14.45 -10.63 20.58
N ALA A 52 -13.59 -10.57 19.56
CA ALA A 52 -12.48 -9.62 19.52
C ALA A 52 -12.96 -8.15 19.55
N GLN A 53 -14.02 -7.83 18.80
CA GLN A 53 -14.61 -6.49 18.79
C GLN A 53 -15.24 -6.13 20.14
N CYS A 54 -16.00 -7.05 20.72
CA CYS A 54 -16.67 -6.83 22.01
C CYS A 54 -15.64 -6.60 23.13
N LEU A 55 -14.63 -7.46 23.25
CA LEU A 55 -13.59 -7.33 24.28
C LEU A 55 -12.71 -6.10 24.08
N GLN A 56 -12.51 -5.64 22.84
CA GLN A 56 -11.83 -4.37 22.57
C GLN A 56 -12.61 -3.17 23.14
N VAL A 57 -13.94 -3.18 23.08
CA VAL A 57 -14.78 -2.15 23.70
C VAL A 57 -14.76 -2.29 25.22
N ALA A 58 -14.97 -3.51 25.74
CA ALA A 58 -14.99 -3.77 27.17
C ALA A 58 -13.65 -3.39 27.86
N SER A 59 -12.51 -3.70 27.26
CA SER A 59 -11.17 -3.34 27.76
C SER A 59 -10.91 -1.84 27.83
N ARG A 60 -11.52 -1.04 26.92
CA ARG A 60 -11.44 0.43 27.01
C ARG A 60 -12.31 0.95 28.14
N ASN A 61 -13.54 0.46 28.25
CA ASN A 61 -14.51 0.91 29.23
C ASN A 61 -14.08 0.57 30.66
N ILE A 62 -13.54 -0.64 30.88
CA ILE A 62 -13.08 -1.09 32.20
C ILE A 62 -11.89 -0.28 32.73
N GLY A 63 -11.16 0.43 31.86
CA GLY A 63 -10.10 1.35 32.26
C GLY A 63 -10.60 2.54 33.09
N GLY A 64 -11.88 2.91 32.94
CA GLY A 64 -12.53 3.94 33.76
C GLY A 64 -12.83 3.50 35.20
N CYS A 65 -12.63 2.23 35.55
CA CYS A 65 -12.85 1.73 36.90
C CYS A 65 -11.69 2.06 37.87
N SER A 66 -10.51 2.47 37.37
CA SER A 66 -9.41 2.93 38.22
C SER A 66 -9.85 4.13 39.06
N PRO A 67 -9.43 4.22 40.35
CA PRO A 67 -8.43 3.39 41.03
C PRO A 67 -9.03 2.20 41.81
N ASN A 68 -10.26 1.79 41.53
CA ASN A 68 -10.90 0.71 42.28
C ASN A 68 -10.16 -0.61 42.04
N SER A 69 -9.98 -1.39 43.11
CA SER A 69 -9.34 -2.70 43.06
C SER A 69 -10.20 -3.78 42.40
N ASP A 70 -11.46 -3.47 42.11
CA ASP A 70 -12.43 -4.30 41.41
C ASP A 70 -13.06 -3.52 40.26
N GLY A 71 -13.14 -4.14 39.08
CA GLY A 71 -13.77 -3.55 37.90
C GLY A 71 -14.46 -4.60 37.04
N ARG A 72 -15.54 -4.21 36.37
CA ARG A 72 -16.31 -5.06 35.47
C ARG A 72 -16.73 -4.27 34.23
N ALA A 73 -16.67 -4.90 33.07
CA ALA A 73 -17.27 -4.40 31.85
C ALA A 73 -18.13 -5.51 31.24
N VAL A 74 -19.37 -5.16 30.89
CA VAL A 74 -20.36 -6.10 30.37
C VAL A 74 -20.97 -5.48 29.12
N ASP A 75 -21.12 -6.29 28.09
CA ASP A 75 -21.78 -5.96 26.83
C ASP A 75 -22.58 -7.18 26.36
N ALA A 76 -23.46 -7.03 25.38
CA ALA A 76 -24.37 -8.08 24.88
C ALA A 76 -23.65 -9.36 24.45
N GLY A 77 -22.37 -9.27 24.06
CA GLY A 77 -21.56 -10.40 23.59
C GLY A 77 -20.41 -10.82 24.51
N CYS A 78 -20.09 -10.07 25.57
CA CYS A 78 -18.90 -10.34 26.37
C CYS A 78 -18.91 -9.74 27.77
N PHE A 79 -18.03 -10.28 28.60
CA PHE A 79 -17.82 -9.90 29.98
C PHE A 79 -16.32 -9.83 30.26
N MET A 80 -15.89 -8.81 31.01
CA MET A 80 -14.55 -8.70 31.58
C MET A 80 -14.63 -8.32 33.04
N LYS A 81 -13.74 -8.89 33.87
CA LYS A 81 -13.59 -8.52 35.27
C LYS A 81 -12.14 -8.57 35.70
N TYR A 82 -11.74 -7.63 36.53
CA TYR A 82 -10.54 -7.72 37.35
C TYR A 82 -10.87 -7.55 38.83
N SER A 83 -10.02 -8.06 39.71
CA SER A 83 -10.08 -7.88 41.16
C SER A 83 -8.68 -8.10 41.76
N ASP A 84 -8.42 -7.50 42.91
CA ASP A 84 -7.31 -7.88 43.81
C ASP A 84 -7.59 -9.17 44.60
N LYS A 85 -8.84 -9.64 44.59
CA LYS A 85 -9.29 -10.89 45.21
C LYS A 85 -9.54 -11.96 44.17
N ARG A 86 -9.09 -13.19 44.44
CA ARG A 86 -9.34 -14.33 43.57
C ARG A 86 -10.84 -14.68 43.56
N PHE A 87 -11.42 -14.80 42.37
CA PHE A 87 -12.85 -15.14 42.18
C PHE A 87 -13.08 -16.36 41.27
N PHE A 88 -12.02 -17.10 40.94
CA PHE A 88 -12.06 -18.35 40.18
C PHE A 88 -11.15 -19.42 40.82
N PRO A 89 -11.35 -20.71 40.53
CA PRO A 89 -10.52 -21.80 41.04
C PRO A 89 -9.04 -21.66 40.65
N ALA A 90 -8.12 -22.18 41.48
CA ALA A 90 -6.68 -22.06 41.25
C ALA A 90 -6.21 -22.68 39.92
N ASN A 91 -6.92 -23.68 39.40
CA ASN A 91 -6.65 -24.37 38.14
C ASN A 91 -7.32 -23.73 36.92
N ALA A 92 -8.02 -22.59 37.07
CA ALA A 92 -8.73 -21.94 35.97
C ALA A 92 -7.85 -20.99 35.14
N THR A 93 -6.63 -20.67 35.60
CA THR A 93 -5.70 -19.79 34.89
C THR A 93 -5.07 -20.50 33.71
N VAL A 94 -4.96 -19.83 32.57
CA VAL A 94 -4.28 -20.34 31.37
C VAL A 94 -3.03 -19.53 31.05
N ASP A 95 -2.07 -20.11 30.32
CA ASP A 95 -0.95 -19.35 29.75
C ASP A 95 -1.41 -18.60 28.49
N LEU A 96 -1.59 -17.28 28.61
CA LEU A 96 -2.06 -16.43 27.52
C LEU A 96 -1.05 -16.36 26.37
N ALA A 97 0.24 -16.59 26.63
CA ALA A 97 1.28 -16.49 25.61
C ALA A 97 1.04 -17.47 24.45
N ALA A 98 0.41 -18.63 24.71
CA ALA A 98 0.04 -19.60 23.68
C ALA A 98 -0.93 -19.00 22.64
N TYR A 99 -1.87 -18.16 23.07
CA TYR A 99 -2.89 -17.55 22.20
C TYR A 99 -2.45 -16.23 21.57
N LEU A 100 -1.56 -15.50 22.25
CA LEU A 100 -1.01 -14.22 21.75
C LEU A 100 -0.06 -14.43 20.56
N ARG A 101 0.73 -15.52 20.56
CA ARG A 101 1.69 -15.83 19.48
C ARG A 101 1.04 -16.04 18.11
N SER A 102 -0.22 -16.48 18.08
CA SER A 102 -0.97 -16.69 16.83
C SER A 102 -1.46 -15.38 16.18
N GLY A 103 -1.24 -14.22 16.82
CA GLY A 103 -1.88 -12.94 16.45
C GLY A 103 -0.98 -11.88 15.82
N LYS A 104 0.25 -12.21 15.37
CA LYS A 104 1.06 -11.25 14.58
C LYS A 104 0.47 -11.12 13.17
N SER A 105 -0.66 -10.43 13.04
CA SER A 105 -1.15 -10.01 11.73
C SER A 105 -0.04 -9.18 11.08
N ARG A 106 0.39 -9.59 9.89
CA ARG A 106 1.37 -8.87 9.06
C ARG A 106 0.80 -7.47 8.86
N GLY A 107 1.34 -6.52 9.62
CA GLY A 107 0.73 -5.21 9.82
C GLY A 107 0.55 -4.45 8.51
N LYS A 108 -0.44 -3.56 8.50
CA LYS A 108 -0.75 -2.61 7.42
C LYS A 108 0.47 -1.88 6.85
N GLY A 109 1.59 -1.82 7.59
CA GLY A 109 2.89 -1.34 7.11
C GLY A 109 3.48 -2.13 5.93
N ALA A 110 3.20 -3.42 5.78
CA ALA A 110 3.64 -4.20 4.62
C ALA A 110 2.89 -3.79 3.33
N ILE A 111 1.62 -3.41 3.46
CA ILE A 111 0.79 -2.93 2.33
C ILE A 111 1.22 -1.51 1.93
N ILE A 112 1.44 -0.63 2.91
CA ILE A 112 1.90 0.76 2.67
C ILE A 112 3.32 0.77 2.08
N GLY A 113 4.22 -0.10 2.57
CA GLY A 113 5.58 -0.23 2.04
C GLY A 113 5.63 -0.79 0.61
N GLY A 114 4.71 -1.71 0.26
CA GLY A 114 4.63 -2.28 -1.08
C GLY A 114 4.24 -1.26 -2.16
N ILE A 115 3.29 -0.37 -1.86
CA ILE A 115 2.78 0.61 -2.84
C ILE A 115 3.84 1.68 -3.15
N LEU A 116 4.47 2.26 -2.12
CA LEU A 116 5.51 3.28 -2.32
C LEU A 116 6.73 2.72 -3.06
N GLY A 117 7.14 1.49 -2.72
CA GLY A 117 8.24 0.80 -3.40
C GLY A 117 7.92 0.47 -4.86
N GLY A 118 6.70 0.00 -5.14
CA GLY A 118 6.26 -0.34 -6.49
C GLY A 118 6.23 0.87 -7.43
N VAL A 119 5.69 2.00 -6.98
CA VAL A 119 5.63 3.24 -7.80
C VAL A 119 7.03 3.75 -8.10
N ALA A 120 7.91 3.81 -7.10
CA ALA A 120 9.30 4.25 -7.31
C ALA A 120 10.05 3.33 -8.29
N PHE A 121 9.86 2.01 -8.19
CA PHE A 121 10.48 1.03 -9.07
C PHE A 121 10.00 1.15 -10.52
N LEU A 122 8.70 1.33 -10.74
CA LEU A 122 8.13 1.53 -12.08
C LEU A 122 8.62 2.83 -12.74
N LEU A 123 8.74 3.92 -11.98
CA LEU A 123 9.30 5.18 -12.48
C LEU A 123 10.77 5.03 -12.88
N LEU A 124 11.56 4.30 -12.08
CA LEU A 124 12.97 4.00 -12.37
C LEU A 124 13.14 3.17 -13.66
N LEU A 125 12.34 2.12 -13.82
CA LEU A 125 12.34 1.31 -15.04
C LEU A 125 11.91 2.11 -16.27
N GLY A 126 10.89 2.96 -16.14
CA GLY A 126 10.44 3.85 -17.21
C GLY A 126 11.54 4.83 -17.66
N LEU A 127 12.24 5.46 -16.71
CA LEU A 127 13.38 6.36 -17.01
C LEU A 127 14.53 5.63 -17.70
N LEU A 128 14.91 4.44 -17.22
CA LEU A 128 15.95 3.63 -17.84
C LEU A 128 15.59 3.22 -19.27
N ALA A 129 14.36 2.78 -19.50
CA ALA A 129 13.86 2.45 -20.83
C ALA A 129 13.88 3.67 -21.76
N LEU A 130 13.46 4.84 -21.28
CA LEU A 130 13.48 6.09 -22.05
C LEU A 130 14.91 6.51 -22.44
N LEU A 131 15.86 6.41 -21.50
CA LEU A 131 17.27 6.68 -21.75
C LEU A 131 17.86 5.70 -22.76
N TRP A 132 17.52 4.41 -22.65
CA TRP A 132 17.97 3.37 -23.58
C TRP A 132 17.45 3.63 -25.00
N ILE A 133 16.14 3.92 -25.14
CA ILE A 133 15.52 4.25 -26.43
C ILE A 133 16.16 5.50 -27.03
N ARG A 134 16.37 6.56 -26.25
CA ARG A 134 17.03 7.79 -26.72
C ARG A 134 18.48 7.53 -27.15
N ARG A 135 19.22 6.71 -26.41
CA ARG A 135 20.61 6.36 -26.74
C ARG A 135 20.68 5.49 -28.00
N SER A 136 19.81 4.51 -28.14
CA SER A 136 19.70 3.68 -29.34
C SER A 136 19.32 4.52 -30.57
N ARG A 137 18.37 5.46 -30.44
CA ARG A 137 18.03 6.39 -31.53
C ARG A 137 19.17 7.35 -31.88
N LYS A 138 20.02 7.75 -30.92
CA LYS A 138 21.23 8.56 -31.19
C LYS A 138 22.35 7.74 -31.83
N LEU A 139 22.48 6.45 -31.50
CA LEU A 139 23.41 5.51 -32.13
C LEU A 139 23.00 5.14 -33.55
N GLN A 140 21.70 5.23 -33.86
CA GLN A 140 21.15 5.18 -35.22
C GLN A 140 21.24 6.53 -35.96
N LYS A 141 22.29 7.33 -35.71
CA LYS A 141 22.73 8.28 -36.75
C LYS A 141 23.39 7.42 -37.82
N PRO A 142 22.91 7.41 -39.08
CA PRO A 142 23.52 6.59 -40.11
C PRO A 142 24.99 6.95 -40.23
N ARG A 143 25.86 5.94 -40.09
CA ARG A 143 27.23 6.03 -40.56
C ARG A 143 27.13 6.35 -42.04
N ARG A 144 27.61 7.54 -42.40
CA ARG A 144 28.06 7.89 -43.74
C ARG A 144 29.16 6.88 -44.07
N GLY A 145 28.77 5.77 -44.68
CA GLY A 145 29.66 4.67 -45.06
C GLY A 145 29.50 4.47 -46.54
N ASP A 146 30.57 4.76 -47.27
CA ASP A 146 30.71 4.47 -48.70
C ASP A 146 30.39 3.01 -48.97
N ILE A 147 29.37 2.76 -49.80
CA ILE A 147 29.16 1.49 -50.47
C ILE A 147 28.89 1.83 -51.94
N LEU A 148 29.87 1.46 -52.76
CA LEU A 148 29.90 1.36 -54.21
C LEU A 148 28.60 1.69 -54.98
N GLY A 149 28.63 2.79 -55.75
CA GLY A 149 28.13 2.78 -57.13
C GLY A 149 26.67 3.13 -57.42
N ALA A 150 25.94 3.83 -56.53
CA ALA A 150 24.58 4.31 -56.83
C ALA A 150 24.50 5.84 -56.79
N THR A 151 24.94 6.51 -57.85
CA THR A 151 24.91 7.98 -57.99
C THR A 151 23.67 8.51 -58.75
N GLU A 152 22.71 7.66 -59.12
CA GLU A 152 21.65 8.02 -60.09
C GLU A 152 20.21 7.83 -59.57
N LEU A 153 19.92 8.26 -58.34
CA LEU A 153 18.54 8.42 -57.86
C LEU A 153 18.46 9.61 -56.89
N GLN A 154 18.62 10.84 -57.39
CA GLN A 154 18.17 12.02 -56.63
C GLN A 154 16.66 11.90 -56.42
N GLY A 155 16.23 11.65 -55.18
CA GLY A 155 14.83 11.75 -54.80
C GLY A 155 14.26 13.15 -55.06
N PRO A 156 12.94 13.33 -55.04
CA PRO A 156 12.31 14.60 -55.38
C PRO A 156 12.88 15.74 -54.53
N THR A 157 13.54 16.68 -55.19
CA THR A 157 14.08 17.90 -54.56
C THR A 157 12.92 18.79 -54.15
N SER A 158 12.68 18.93 -52.86
CA SER A 158 11.71 19.90 -52.35
C SER A 158 12.29 21.31 -52.43
N PHE A 159 11.70 22.18 -53.26
CA PHE A 159 12.06 23.59 -53.32
C PHE A 159 11.07 24.42 -52.51
N TYR A 160 11.56 25.50 -51.89
CA TYR A 160 10.66 26.47 -51.27
C TYR A 160 9.87 27.21 -52.36
N TYR A 161 8.58 27.42 -52.11
CA TYR A 161 7.70 28.16 -53.04
C TYR A 161 8.25 29.55 -53.40
N HIS A 162 8.90 30.22 -52.44
CA HIS A 162 9.58 31.49 -52.67
C HIS A 162 10.62 31.39 -53.79
N ASP A 163 11.45 30.35 -53.78
CA ASP A 163 12.54 30.20 -54.75
C ASP A 163 11.98 29.89 -56.14
N LEU A 164 10.93 29.05 -56.20
CA LEU A 164 10.19 28.80 -57.44
C LEU A 164 9.55 30.08 -57.99
N LYS A 165 8.96 30.91 -57.11
CA LYS A 165 8.37 32.19 -57.48
C LYS A 165 9.40 33.19 -57.98
N VAL A 166 10.61 33.22 -57.42
CA VAL A 166 11.69 34.09 -57.92
C VAL A 166 12.23 33.57 -59.26
N ALA A 167 12.53 32.27 -59.35
CA ALA A 167 13.10 31.66 -60.56
C ALA A 167 12.18 31.84 -61.77
N THR A 168 10.90 31.57 -61.59
CA THR A 168 9.89 31.69 -62.66
C THR A 168 9.45 33.12 -62.94
N ASN A 169 10.02 34.12 -62.24
CA ASN A 169 9.59 35.51 -62.25
C ASN A 169 8.08 35.65 -62.02
N ASN A 170 7.64 35.13 -60.87
CA ASN A 170 6.26 35.04 -60.42
C ASN A 170 5.35 34.30 -61.41
N PHE A 171 5.82 33.16 -61.95
CA PHE A 171 5.09 32.32 -62.89
C PHE A 171 4.62 33.10 -64.14
N SER A 172 5.49 33.95 -64.68
CA SER A 172 5.17 34.73 -65.87
C SER A 172 5.08 33.83 -67.12
N GLU A 173 4.10 34.09 -67.99
CA GLU A 173 3.95 33.42 -69.30
C GLU A 173 5.23 33.46 -70.15
N LYS A 174 6.09 34.47 -70.00
CA LYS A 174 7.38 34.55 -70.70
C LYS A 174 8.34 33.43 -70.33
N ASN A 175 8.15 32.81 -69.16
CA ASN A 175 8.94 31.70 -68.64
C ASN A 175 8.18 30.38 -68.70
N LYS A 176 6.95 30.34 -69.23
CA LYS A 176 6.21 29.09 -69.44
C LYS A 176 6.85 28.31 -70.59
N LEU A 177 7.21 27.07 -70.31
CA LEU A 177 7.79 26.12 -71.25
C LEU A 177 6.70 25.29 -71.95
N GLY A 178 5.58 25.05 -71.28
CA GLY A 178 4.45 24.29 -71.82
C GLY A 178 3.37 24.01 -70.78
N GLU A 179 2.25 23.47 -71.25
CA GLU A 179 1.10 23.06 -70.44
C GLU A 179 0.59 21.71 -70.94
N GLY A 180 0.23 20.82 -70.02
CA GLY A 180 -0.36 19.52 -70.35
C GLY A 180 -1.17 18.94 -69.19
N GLY A 181 -1.49 17.64 -69.26
CA GLY A 181 -2.29 16.95 -68.22
C GLY A 181 -1.67 16.94 -66.81
N PHE A 182 -0.41 17.37 -66.68
CA PHE A 182 0.32 17.49 -65.42
C PHE A 182 0.49 18.95 -64.95
N GLY A 183 -0.15 19.91 -65.63
CA GLY A 183 -0.11 21.34 -65.33
C GLY A 183 0.94 22.11 -66.13
N ASP A 184 1.20 23.34 -65.69
CA ASP A 184 2.14 24.26 -66.30
C ASP A 184 3.58 24.00 -65.89
N VAL A 185 4.50 24.10 -66.86
CA VAL A 185 5.94 23.95 -66.65
C VAL A 185 6.61 25.28 -66.93
N PHE A 186 7.45 25.76 -66.01
CA PHE A 186 8.18 27.03 -66.14
C PHE A 186 9.71 26.82 -66.06
N LYS A 187 10.48 27.70 -66.71
CA LYS A 187 11.94 27.82 -66.53
C LYS A 187 12.31 28.92 -65.55
#